data_AF-A0AAE0AAD2-F1
#
_entry.id   AF-A0AAE0AAD2-F1
#
_cell.length_a   1.000
_cell.length_b   1.000
_cell.length_c   1.000
_cell.angle_alpha   90.00
_cell.angle_beta   90.00
_cell.angle_gamma   90.00
#
_symmetry.space_group_name_H-M   'P 1'
#
loop_
_entity.id
_entity.type
_entity.pdbx_description
1 polymer ?
#
loop_
_entity_poly.entity_id
_entity_poly.type
_entity_poly.pdbx_seq_one_letter_code
_entity_poly.pdbx_strand_id
1 'polypeptide(L)'
;MRENGCPWSVWGSRYENDTTSFLLKTLNDSHTCHRVQKNRLANACWLSKRYTKALKSGGNFNFGDFIGKVRKDYILEPSRSQVNRAKNKAGEIIQGSLYAQYGKLRDYAEELKRSNPGSTMVIDTELGTNEEQIFRRIYICLNACKVGWLAGCRPIIRLDACHTKSQQKF
;
A
#
# COMPACT_ATOMS: atom_id res chain seq x y z
N MET A 1 26.91 9.96 15.41
CA MET A 1 27.75 10.07 14.19
C MET A 1 29.18 9.96 14.68
N ARG A 2 30.08 9.25 13.98
CA ARG A 2 31.45 9.05 14.49
C ARG A 2 32.21 10.39 14.43
N GLU A 3 32.68 10.86 15.57
CA GLU A 3 33.56 12.03 15.70
C GLU A 3 35.03 11.62 15.49
N ASN A 4 35.88 12.58 15.14
CA ASN A 4 37.31 12.36 14.99
C ASN A 4 37.91 11.84 16.29
N GLY A 5 38.66 10.72 16.22
CA GLY A 5 39.26 10.07 17.39
C GLY A 5 38.36 9.03 18.08
N CYS A 6 37.12 8.81 17.63
CA CYS A 6 36.29 7.76 18.20
C CYS A 6 36.84 6.35 17.87
N PRO A 7 37.05 5.48 18.87
CA PRO A 7 37.65 4.16 18.67
C PRO A 7 36.67 3.15 18.05
N TRP A 8 35.37 3.46 18.04
CA TRP A 8 34.35 2.58 17.46
C TRP A 8 34.65 2.28 15.98
N SER A 9 34.75 1.00 15.66
CA SER A 9 34.97 0.54 14.30
C SER A 9 34.46 -0.88 14.11
N VAL A 10 33.97 -1.16 12.91
CA VAL A 10 33.63 -2.50 12.49
C VAL A 10 34.29 -2.77 11.14
N TRP A 11 34.98 -3.90 11.04
CA TRP A 11 35.59 -4.34 9.79
C TRP A 11 35.16 -5.77 9.50
N GLY A 12 34.73 -5.97 8.27
CA GLY A 12 34.34 -7.28 7.77
C GLY A 12 34.73 -7.42 6.32
N SER A 13 34.87 -8.67 5.88
CA SER A 13 35.09 -9.01 4.48
C SER A 13 34.03 -10.00 4.02
N ARG A 14 33.87 -10.13 2.71
CA ARG A 14 33.04 -11.21 2.16
C ARG A 14 33.58 -12.56 2.66
N TYR A 15 32.67 -13.47 2.99
CA TYR A 15 33.05 -14.83 3.35
C TYR A 15 33.53 -15.57 2.09
N GLU A 16 34.59 -16.36 2.19
CA GLU A 16 35.16 -17.04 1.02
C GLU A 16 34.13 -18.01 0.43
N ASN A 17 33.97 -17.96 -0.90
CA ASN A 17 33.04 -18.77 -1.70
C ASN A 17 31.53 -18.57 -1.48
N ASP A 18 31.10 -17.64 -0.63
CA ASP A 18 29.70 -17.25 -0.48
C ASP A 18 29.49 -15.78 -0.93
N THR A 19 28.62 -15.57 -1.91
CA THR A 19 28.30 -14.22 -2.42
C THR A 19 27.32 -13.47 -1.53
N THR A 20 26.70 -14.14 -0.58
CA THR A 20 25.63 -13.59 0.26
C THR A 20 26.05 -13.28 1.69
N SER A 21 27.15 -13.88 2.17
CA SER A 21 27.59 -13.76 3.56
C SER A 21 28.82 -12.85 3.75
N PHE A 22 28.86 -12.17 4.90
CA PHE A 22 29.99 -11.35 5.35
C PHE A 22 30.53 -11.89 6.66
N LEU A 23 31.86 -11.98 6.78
CA LEU A 23 32.56 -12.31 8.01
C LEU A 23 32.96 -11.02 8.72
N LEU A 24 32.49 -10.86 9.96
CA LEU A 24 32.97 -9.82 10.87
C LEU A 24 34.35 -10.23 11.38
N LYS A 25 35.39 -9.46 11.05
CA LYS A 25 36.77 -9.77 11.45
C LYS A 25 37.24 -8.93 12.63
N THR A 26 36.69 -7.74 12.78
CA THR A 26 37.02 -6.84 13.89
C THR A 26 35.80 -6.05 14.29
N LEU A 27 35.52 -6.01 15.58
CA LEU A 27 34.51 -5.16 16.20
C LEU A 27 35.16 -4.48 17.41
N ASN A 28 35.28 -3.16 17.33
CA ASN A 28 35.51 -2.32 18.49
C ASN A 28 34.20 -1.59 18.80
N ASP A 29 33.49 -2.05 19.83
CA ASP A 29 32.18 -1.52 20.19
C ASP A 29 32.24 -0.35 21.19
N SER A 30 33.43 0.15 21.51
CA SER A 30 33.58 1.32 22.37
C SER A 30 33.23 2.59 21.59
N HIS A 31 32.02 3.12 21.80
CA HIS A 31 31.58 4.39 21.21
C HIS A 31 31.49 5.50 22.27
N THR A 32 32.33 6.52 22.14
CA THR A 32 32.41 7.66 23.07
C THR A 32 31.76 8.94 22.54
N CYS A 33 31.20 8.92 21.32
CA CYS A 33 30.65 10.13 20.72
C CYS A 33 29.33 10.53 21.36
N HIS A 34 29.05 11.83 21.31
CA HIS A 34 27.80 12.36 21.77
C HIS A 34 26.66 11.98 20.82
N ARG A 35 25.46 11.81 21.39
CA ARG A 35 24.26 11.56 20.58
C ARG A 35 23.92 12.82 19.79
N VAL A 36 23.75 12.66 18.48
CA VAL A 36 23.43 13.76 17.57
C VAL A 36 21.97 13.62 17.14
N GLN A 37 21.21 14.70 17.28
CA GLN A 37 19.79 14.71 16.90
C GLN A 37 19.59 14.71 15.38
N LYS A 38 20.57 15.22 14.62
CA LYS A 38 20.56 15.22 13.16
C LYS A 38 21.42 14.07 12.65
N ASN A 39 20.80 13.17 11.88
CA ASN A 39 21.49 12.05 11.26
C ASN A 39 21.12 11.95 9.77
N ARG A 40 22.12 12.01 8.89
CA ARG A 40 21.95 11.89 7.44
C ARG A 40 21.37 10.53 7.01
N LEU A 41 21.66 9.47 7.78
CA LEU A 41 21.16 8.12 7.51
C LEU A 41 19.68 7.97 7.88
N ALA A 42 19.17 8.76 8.82
CA ALA A 42 17.75 8.84 9.17
C ALA A 42 16.98 9.69 8.15
N ASN A 43 17.07 9.30 6.89
CA ASN A 43 16.43 10.00 5.78
C ASN A 43 14.94 9.64 5.64
N ALA A 44 14.25 10.30 4.72
CA ALA A 44 12.82 10.09 4.50
C ALA A 44 12.44 8.63 4.14
N CYS A 45 13.33 7.90 3.44
CA CYS A 45 13.10 6.50 3.09
C CYS A 45 13.23 5.59 4.32
N TRP A 46 14.22 5.86 5.18
CA TRP A 46 14.36 5.13 6.44
C TRP A 46 13.15 5.39 7.36
N LEU A 47 12.75 6.66 7.50
CA LEU A 47 11.57 7.05 8.28
C LEU A 47 10.28 6.42 7.73
N SER A 48 10.07 6.44 6.40
CA SER A 48 8.86 5.88 5.80
C SER A 48 8.75 4.39 6.13
N LYS A 49 9.80 3.60 5.86
CA LYS A 49 9.83 2.16 6.12
C LYS A 49 9.59 1.83 7.60
N ARG A 50 10.22 2.58 8.51
CA ARG A 50 10.13 2.32 9.95
C ARG A 50 8.73 2.62 10.51
N TYR A 51 8.09 3.68 10.03
CA TYR A 51 6.77 4.12 10.51
C TYR A 51 5.61 3.75 9.59
N THR A 52 5.83 2.95 8.53
CA THR A 52 4.78 2.52 7.58
C THR A 52 3.58 1.89 8.30
N LYS A 53 3.83 0.96 9.25
CA LYS A 53 2.76 0.28 9.99
C LYS A 53 1.94 1.24 10.87
N ALA A 54 2.63 2.18 11.52
CA ALA A 54 1.98 3.19 12.35
C ALA A 54 1.12 4.13 11.49
N LEU A 55 1.63 4.55 10.33
CA LEU A 55 0.91 5.39 9.37
C LEU A 55 -0.29 4.65 8.72
N LYS A 56 -0.18 3.33 8.51
CA LYS A 56 -1.27 2.51 7.96
C LYS A 56 -2.47 2.39 8.88
N SER A 57 -2.24 2.38 10.20
CA SER A 57 -3.29 2.09 11.20
C SER A 57 -4.24 3.27 11.46
N GLY A 58 -4.32 4.23 10.53
CA GLY A 58 -5.24 5.38 10.62
C GLY A 58 -4.83 6.43 11.66
N GLY A 59 -3.62 6.33 12.22
CA GLY A 59 -3.07 7.39 13.06
C GLY A 59 -2.89 8.64 12.20
N ASN A 60 -3.80 9.60 12.33
CA ASN A 60 -3.64 10.93 11.73
C ASN A 60 -2.51 11.65 12.48
N PHE A 61 -1.27 11.20 12.24
CA PHE A 61 -0.10 11.77 12.86
C PHE A 61 -0.04 13.22 12.44
N ASN A 62 -0.33 14.13 13.37
CA ASN A 62 0.06 15.51 13.12
C ASN A 62 1.60 15.54 13.00
N PHE A 63 2.13 16.54 12.31
CA PHE A 63 3.56 16.72 12.14
C PHE A 63 4.31 16.69 13.49
N GLY A 64 3.76 17.35 14.51
CA GLY A 64 4.29 17.35 15.88
C GLY A 64 4.35 15.95 16.49
N ASP A 65 3.28 15.17 16.37
CA ASP A 65 3.21 13.81 16.91
C ASP A 65 4.23 12.88 16.25
N PHE A 66 4.43 13.04 14.93
CA PHE A 66 5.41 12.25 14.20
C PHE A 66 6.84 12.57 14.68
N ILE A 67 7.19 13.85 14.81
CA ILE A 67 8.48 14.25 15.37
C ILE A 67 8.64 13.76 16.81
N GLY A 68 7.61 13.95 17.64
CA GLY A 68 7.61 13.51 19.03
C GLY A 68 7.88 12.02 19.15
N LYS A 69 7.25 11.21 18.28
CA LYS A 69 7.49 9.76 18.21
C LYS A 69 8.93 9.45 17.77
N VAL A 70 9.44 10.09 16.72
CA VAL A 70 10.82 9.89 16.26
C VAL A 70 11.85 10.28 17.32
N ARG A 71 11.59 11.37 18.04
CA ARG A 71 12.43 11.83 19.16
C ARG A 71 12.37 10.84 20.32
N LYS A 72 11.20 10.29 20.64
CA LYS A 72 11.05 9.27 21.69
C LYS A 72 11.77 7.97 21.35
N ASP A 73 11.64 7.50 20.11
CA ASP A 73 12.15 6.20 19.71
C ASP A 73 13.66 6.21 19.43
N TYR A 74 14.22 7.33 18.93
CA TYR A 74 15.62 7.38 18.46
C TYR A 74 16.40 8.63 18.88
N ILE A 75 15.79 9.57 19.62
CA ILE A 75 16.41 10.86 19.99
C ILE A 75 16.86 11.62 18.73
N LEU A 76 16.06 11.51 17.67
CA LEU A 76 16.29 12.18 16.38
C LEU A 76 15.28 13.29 16.16
N GLU A 77 15.72 14.33 15.46
CA GLU A 77 14.89 15.46 15.07
C GLU A 77 14.88 15.61 13.55
N PRO A 78 13.95 14.91 12.86
CA PRO A 78 13.81 15.04 11.43
C PRO A 78 13.19 16.40 11.08
N SER A 79 13.65 16.98 9.98
CA SER A 79 13.08 18.24 9.48
C SER A 79 11.66 18.05 8.95
N ARG A 80 10.92 19.16 8.83
CA ARG A 80 9.57 19.16 8.25
C ARG A 80 9.51 18.54 6.86
N SER A 81 10.49 18.87 6.01
CA SER A 81 10.62 18.29 4.68
C SER A 81 10.90 16.78 4.70
N GLN A 82 11.71 16.29 5.66
CA GLN A 82 11.96 14.85 5.79
C GLN A 82 10.70 14.09 6.22
N VAL A 83 9.94 14.63 7.18
CA VAL A 83 8.68 14.03 7.62
C VAL A 83 7.65 14.02 6.50
N ASN A 84 7.48 15.11 5.76
CA ASN A 84 6.53 15.16 4.66
C ASN A 84 6.86 14.13 3.57
N ARG A 85 8.14 14.06 3.17
CA ARG A 85 8.62 13.05 2.21
C ARG A 85 8.47 11.63 2.75
N ALA A 86 8.68 11.41 4.05
CA ALA A 86 8.49 10.12 4.67
C ALA A 86 7.02 9.68 4.67
N LYS A 87 6.10 10.60 4.93
CA LYS A 87 4.64 10.36 4.84
C LYS A 87 4.22 10.03 3.41
N ASN A 88 4.67 10.79 2.41
CA ASN A 88 4.36 10.51 1.02
C ASN A 88 4.87 9.12 0.60
N LYS A 89 6.14 8.82 0.88
CA LYS A 89 6.73 7.49 0.63
C LYS A 89 6.02 6.37 1.37
N ALA A 90 5.60 6.61 2.61
CA ALA A 90 4.82 5.63 3.35
C ALA A 90 3.44 5.44 2.72
N GLY A 91 2.80 6.51 2.23
CA GLY A 91 1.57 6.44 1.45
C GLY A 91 1.73 5.55 0.22
N GLU A 92 2.79 5.75 -0.56
CA GLU A 92 3.16 4.90 -1.71
C GLU A 92 3.34 3.43 -1.30
N ILE A 93 3.99 3.16 -0.16
CA ILE A 93 4.19 1.79 0.35
C ILE A 93 2.85 1.20 0.84
N ILE A 94 2.00 1.98 1.52
CA ILE A 94 0.75 1.53 2.17
C ILE A 94 -0.33 1.24 1.13
N GLN A 95 -0.54 2.15 0.18
CA GLN A 95 -1.39 1.89 -0.97
C GLN A 95 -0.84 0.70 -1.78
N GLY A 96 0.46 0.39 -1.63
CA GLY A 96 1.19 -0.38 -2.61
C GLY A 96 1.17 0.37 -3.94
N SER A 97 1.68 -0.24 -5.00
CA SER A 97 1.20 0.19 -6.30
C SER A 97 -0.25 -0.29 -6.39
N LEU A 98 -1.21 0.63 -6.33
CA LEU A 98 -2.61 0.39 -6.72
C LEU A 98 -2.64 -0.50 -7.98
N TYR A 99 -1.69 -0.21 -8.87
CA TYR A 99 -1.26 -1.00 -10.01
C TYR A 99 -1.03 -2.50 -9.75
N ALA A 100 -0.26 -2.92 -8.73
CA ALA A 100 -0.03 -4.32 -8.40
C ALA A 100 -1.29 -5.01 -7.86
N GLN A 101 -2.19 -4.29 -7.18
CA GLN A 101 -3.50 -4.83 -6.79
C GLN A 101 -4.39 -5.03 -8.02
N TYR A 102 -4.43 -4.04 -8.93
CA TYR A 102 -5.14 -4.17 -10.20
C TYR A 102 -4.58 -5.28 -11.10
N GLY A 103 -3.27 -5.51 -11.08
CA GLY A 103 -2.63 -6.61 -11.79
C GLY A 103 -3.20 -7.98 -11.40
N LYS A 104 -3.61 -8.16 -10.14
CA LYS A 104 -4.19 -9.41 -9.64
C LYS A 104 -5.68 -9.60 -9.95
N LEU A 105 -6.39 -8.56 -10.41
CA LEU A 105 -7.83 -8.68 -10.68
C LEU A 105 -8.12 -9.71 -11.78
N ARG A 106 -7.22 -9.82 -12.77
CA ARG A 106 -7.36 -10.80 -13.85
C ARG A 106 -7.17 -12.22 -13.34
N ASP A 107 -6.13 -12.46 -12.57
CA ASP A 107 -5.90 -13.75 -11.92
C ASP A 107 -7.09 -14.14 -11.04
N TYR A 108 -7.62 -13.18 -10.28
CA TYR A 108 -8.82 -13.40 -9.46
C TYR A 108 -10.06 -13.70 -10.32
N ALA A 109 -10.22 -13.04 -11.47
CA ALA A 109 -11.34 -13.29 -12.38
C ALA A 109 -11.31 -14.71 -12.93
N GLU A 110 -10.14 -15.18 -13.32
CA GLU A 110 -9.96 -16.55 -13.83
C GLU A 110 -10.13 -17.59 -12.72
N GLU A 111 -9.58 -17.36 -11.52
CA GLU A 111 -9.79 -18.24 -10.38
C GLU A 111 -11.27 -18.31 -9.94
N LEU A 112 -11.99 -17.20 -10.01
CA LEU A 112 -13.42 -17.16 -9.71
C LEU A 112 -14.24 -17.96 -10.73
N LYS A 113 -13.94 -17.83 -12.03
CA LYS A 113 -14.57 -18.65 -13.08
C LYS A 113 -14.25 -20.13 -12.93
N ARG A 114 -13.00 -20.46 -12.58
CA ARG A 114 -12.53 -21.85 -12.35
C ARG A 114 -13.26 -22.50 -11.17
N SER A 115 -13.33 -21.81 -10.03
CA SER A 115 -13.95 -22.31 -8.80
C SER A 115 -15.48 -22.30 -8.83
N ASN A 116 -16.08 -21.38 -9.60
CA ASN A 116 -17.53 -21.25 -9.73
C ASN A 116 -17.95 -21.29 -11.20
N PRO A 117 -17.95 -22.48 -11.84
CA PRO A 117 -18.36 -22.64 -13.23
C PRO A 117 -19.72 -22.00 -13.52
N GLY A 118 -19.81 -21.28 -14.65
CA GLY A 118 -20.99 -20.53 -15.07
C GLY A 118 -21.09 -19.11 -14.52
N SER A 119 -20.17 -18.69 -13.64
CA SER A 119 -20.13 -17.30 -13.15
C SER A 119 -19.53 -16.38 -14.22
N THR A 120 -20.03 -15.14 -14.27
CA THR A 120 -19.54 -14.12 -15.21
C THR A 120 -18.74 -13.07 -14.45
N MET A 121 -17.52 -12.80 -14.92
CA MET A 121 -16.71 -11.68 -14.43
C MET A 121 -16.10 -10.94 -15.62
N VAL A 122 -16.36 -9.64 -15.69
CA VAL A 122 -15.89 -8.75 -16.77
C VAL A 122 -15.19 -7.56 -16.16
N ILE A 123 -13.96 -7.32 -16.57
CA ILE A 123 -13.16 -6.16 -16.17
C ILE A 123 -13.11 -5.21 -17.36
N ASP A 124 -13.59 -3.99 -17.16
CA ASP A 124 -13.60 -2.92 -18.16
C ASP A 124 -12.45 -1.95 -17.90
N THR A 125 -11.67 -1.64 -18.93
CA THR A 125 -10.49 -0.79 -18.87
C THR A 125 -10.51 0.22 -20.01
N GLU A 126 -10.05 1.44 -19.74
CA GLU A 126 -9.86 2.49 -20.74
C GLU A 126 -8.37 2.67 -21.06
N LEU A 127 -8.05 3.09 -22.28
CA LEU A 127 -6.68 3.42 -22.67
C LEU A 127 -6.33 4.84 -22.20
N GLY A 128 -5.31 4.95 -21.35
CA GLY A 128 -4.75 6.22 -20.92
C GLY A 128 -3.82 6.86 -21.95
N THR A 129 -3.35 8.06 -21.66
CA THR A 129 -2.48 8.86 -22.54
C THR A 129 -1.18 8.17 -22.94
N ASN A 130 -0.67 7.25 -22.10
CA ASN A 130 0.57 6.51 -22.33
C ASN A 130 0.32 5.04 -22.73
N GLU A 131 -0.82 4.73 -23.36
CA GLU A 131 -1.26 3.35 -23.68
C GLU A 131 -1.44 2.43 -22.46
N GLU A 132 -1.45 3.00 -21.25
CA GLU A 132 -1.69 2.29 -20.02
C GLU A 132 -3.18 1.92 -19.91
N GLN A 133 -3.49 0.68 -19.52
CA GLN A 133 -4.87 0.25 -19.25
C GLN A 133 -5.30 0.76 -17.88
N ILE A 134 -6.18 1.75 -17.87
CA ILE A 134 -6.76 2.35 -16.67
C ILE A 134 -8.03 1.57 -16.30
N PHE A 135 -8.08 1.05 -15.08
CA PHE A 135 -9.27 0.38 -14.57
C PHE A 135 -10.46 1.35 -14.53
N ARG A 136 -11.61 0.92 -15.05
CA ARG A 136 -12.86 1.68 -15.00
C ARG A 136 -13.87 1.05 -14.07
N ARG A 137 -14.23 -0.21 -14.33
CA ARG A 137 -15.27 -0.91 -13.58
C ARG A 137 -15.12 -2.42 -13.70
N ILE A 138 -15.76 -3.11 -12.78
CA ILE A 138 -15.85 -4.56 -12.78
C ILE A 138 -17.31 -4.98 -12.63
N TYR A 139 -17.70 -5.98 -13.41
CA TYR A 139 -18.98 -6.66 -13.29
C TYR A 139 -18.74 -8.09 -12.80
N ILE A 140 -19.49 -8.51 -11.77
CA ILE A 140 -19.42 -9.84 -11.19
C ILE A 140 -20.84 -10.38 -11.05
N CYS A 141 -21.10 -11.56 -11.62
CA CYS A 141 -22.36 -12.28 -11.49
C CYS A 141 -22.06 -13.74 -11.17
N LEU A 142 -22.29 -14.12 -9.91
CA LEU A 142 -22.07 -15.49 -9.45
C LEU A 142 -23.20 -16.39 -9.96
N ASN A 143 -22.85 -17.54 -10.52
CA ASN A 143 -23.83 -18.47 -11.09
C ASN A 143 -24.84 -18.94 -10.03
N ALA A 144 -24.37 -19.25 -8.82
CA ALA A 144 -25.22 -19.68 -7.72
C ALA A 144 -26.29 -18.62 -7.38
N CYS A 145 -25.92 -17.34 -7.35
CA CYS A 145 -26.87 -16.24 -7.11
C CYS A 145 -27.88 -16.12 -8.26
N LYS A 146 -27.43 -16.24 -9.51
CA LYS A 146 -28.29 -16.20 -10.70
C LYS A 146 -29.32 -17.33 -10.69
N VAL A 147 -28.87 -18.56 -10.47
CA VAL A 147 -29.72 -19.76 -10.46
C VAL A 147 -30.67 -19.73 -9.26
N GLY A 148 -30.17 -19.41 -8.07
CA GLY A 148 -30.99 -19.30 -6.87
C GLY A 148 -32.09 -18.24 -6.99
N TRP A 149 -31.76 -17.09 -7.59
CA TRP A 149 -32.75 -16.07 -7.91
C TRP A 149 -33.83 -16.58 -8.87
N LEU A 150 -33.44 -17.20 -9.99
CA LEU A 150 -34.39 -17.71 -10.97
C LEU A 150 -35.28 -18.84 -10.42
N ALA A 151 -34.76 -19.68 -9.53
CA ALA A 151 -35.49 -20.80 -8.94
C ALA A 151 -36.42 -20.35 -7.79
N GLY A 152 -36.00 -19.37 -6.99
CA GLY A 152 -36.71 -18.99 -5.76
C GLY A 152 -37.53 -17.72 -5.86
N CYS A 153 -37.27 -16.84 -6.82
CA CYS A 153 -37.96 -15.55 -6.87
C CYS A 153 -39.32 -15.65 -7.58
N ARG A 154 -40.34 -15.11 -6.92
CA ARG A 154 -41.65 -14.88 -7.53
C ARG A 154 -41.47 -13.95 -8.75
N PRO A 155 -42.19 -14.16 -9.86
CA PRO A 155 -42.15 -13.26 -11.01
C PRO A 155 -42.37 -11.82 -10.56
N ILE A 156 -41.35 -10.97 -10.71
CA ILE A 156 -41.49 -9.55 -10.41
C ILE A 156 -42.28 -8.95 -11.57
N ILE A 157 -43.57 -8.70 -11.35
CA ILE A 157 -44.36 -7.86 -12.24
C ILE A 157 -43.79 -6.46 -12.09
N ARG A 158 -42.96 -6.03 -13.04
CA ARG A 158 -42.68 -4.60 -13.20
C ARG A 158 -43.95 -3.95 -13.74
N LEU A 159 -44.70 -3.30 -12.87
CA LEU A 159 -45.55 -2.20 -13.32
C LEU A 159 -44.59 -1.11 -13.80
N ASP A 160 -44.29 -1.09 -15.09
CA ASP A 160 -43.74 0.11 -15.70
C ASP A 160 -44.80 1.20 -15.50
N ALA A 161 -44.40 2.35 -14.97
CA ALA A 161 -45.28 3.48 -14.74
C ALA A 161 -45.64 4.06 -16.12
N CYS A 162 -46.47 3.33 -16.86
CA CYS A 162 -47.11 3.79 -18.08
C CYS A 162 -47.92 5.01 -17.68
N HIS A 163 -47.43 6.17 -18.08
CA HIS A 163 -48.10 7.44 -17.91
C HIS A 163 -49.38 7.41 -18.77
N THR A 164 -50.49 6.93 -18.20
CA THR A 164 -51.80 7.11 -18.82
C THR A 164 -52.16 8.58 -18.73
N LYS A 165 -51.75 9.38 -19.72
CA LYS A 165 -52.37 10.67 -19.99
C LYS A 165 -53.78 10.39 -20.52
N SER A 166 -54.74 10.22 -19.62
CA SER A 166 -56.15 10.33 -19.99
C SER A 166 -56.43 11.80 -20.33
N GLN A 167 -56.77 12.09 -21.59
CA GLN A 167 -57.41 13.36 -21.90
C GLN A 167 -58.84 13.32 -21.35
N GLN A 168 -59.10 14.10 -20.30
CA GLN A 168 -60.46 14.49 -19.95
C GLN A 168 -60.74 15.83 -20.62
N LYS A 169 -61.59 15.82 -21.65
CA LYS A 169 -62.32 16.99 -22.11
C LYS A 169 -63.55 17.15 -21.20
N PHE A 170 -63.63 18.27 -20.50
CA PHE A 170 -64.80 19.13 -20.38
C PHE A 170 -64.32 20.57 -20.18
#